data_AF-A0A0B7AU78-F1
#
_entry.id   AF-A0A0B7AU78-F1
#
_cell.length_a   1.000
_cell.length_b   1.000
_cell.length_c   1.000
_cell.angle_alpha   90.00
_cell.angle_beta   90.00
_cell.angle_gamma   90.00
#
_symmetry.space_group_name_H-M   'P 1'
#
loop_
_entity.id
_entity.type
_entity.pdbx_description
1 polymer ?
#
loop_
_entity_poly.entity_id
_entity_poly.type
_entity_poly.pdbx_seq_one_letter_code
_entity_poly.pdbx_strand_id
1 'polypeptide(L)'
;LYVCSIPALDFPENVLSDQPELTAENIESGDSQPHCWRNIFSCINLLRILNKLTKWKHSRTMMLVVFKSAPILKRALKVRHPMMQLYILKLLKMQTKYLGRQWRKSNMKTMSAIYQKVRHRLGDDWAYGNDMDARPWDFQAEECALRACVDRFNNRRYTNVGGLEPDFRPVDNNILSLLGQNIELSSEFKNNYERWLHLEVFSREIDWDQVMLR
;
A
#
# COMPACT_ATOMS: atom_id res chain seq x y z
N LEU A 1 10.16 -32.51 -3.00
CA LEU A 1 9.82 -31.38 -2.11
C LEU A 1 10.22 -30.10 -2.83
N TYR A 2 9.28 -29.48 -3.54
CA TYR A 2 9.52 -28.24 -4.25
C TYR A 2 9.71 -27.13 -3.22
N VAL A 3 10.93 -26.63 -3.13
CA VAL A 3 11.25 -25.44 -2.33
C VAL A 3 10.48 -24.29 -2.97
N CYS A 4 9.47 -23.80 -2.27
CA CYS A 4 8.74 -22.59 -2.65
C CYS A 4 9.77 -21.45 -2.66
N SER A 5 10.20 -21.05 -3.85
CA SER A 5 11.01 -19.86 -4.06
C SER A 5 10.16 -18.66 -3.65
N ILE A 6 10.35 -18.18 -2.41
CA ILE A 6 9.82 -16.89 -2.00
C ILE A 6 10.58 -15.87 -2.86
N PRO A 7 9.89 -15.05 -3.68
CA PRO A 7 10.57 -14.02 -4.46
C PRO A 7 11.46 -13.19 -3.55
N ALA A 8 12.70 -12.92 -3.95
CA ALA A 8 13.65 -12.11 -3.17
C ALA A 8 13.12 -10.70 -2.79
N LEU A 9 11.98 -10.31 -3.35
CA LEU A 9 11.24 -9.09 -3.04
C LEU A 9 10.36 -9.18 -1.77
N ASP A 10 10.00 -10.39 -1.33
CA ASP A 10 9.04 -10.62 -0.25
C ASP A 10 9.70 -10.99 1.08
N PHE A 11 10.96 -11.44 1.08
CA PHE A 11 11.68 -11.81 2.29
C PHE A 11 12.99 -11.03 2.45
N PRO A 12 13.23 -10.37 3.60
CA PRO A 12 14.51 -9.71 3.87
C PRO A 12 15.69 -10.68 3.81
N GLU A 13 16.66 -10.35 2.95
CA GLU A 13 18.01 -10.94 2.93
C GLU A 13 18.67 -10.89 4.33
N ASN A 14 18.35 -9.85 5.11
CA ASN A 14 18.79 -9.64 6.50
C ASN A 14 18.31 -10.70 7.50
N VAL A 15 17.38 -11.58 7.14
CA VAL A 15 16.89 -12.68 8.00
C VAL A 15 17.57 -14.01 7.64
N LEU A 16 18.17 -14.11 6.44
CA LEU A 16 18.79 -15.34 5.94
C LEU A 16 20.33 -15.30 5.98
N SER A 17 20.93 -14.10 5.98
CA SER A 17 22.39 -13.93 6.12
C SER A 17 22.78 -13.59 7.55
N ASP A 18 23.95 -14.07 7.99
CA ASP A 18 24.57 -13.67 9.25
C ASP A 18 24.65 -12.14 9.33
N GLN A 19 24.04 -11.57 10.35
CA GLN A 19 24.10 -10.13 10.62
C GLN A 19 25.55 -9.78 10.92
N PRO A 20 26.19 -8.86 10.17
CA PRO A 20 27.56 -8.45 10.48
C PRO A 20 27.59 -7.82 11.89
N GLU A 21 28.56 -8.25 12.70
CA GLU A 21 28.75 -7.70 14.04
C GLU A 21 28.93 -6.18 13.98
N LEU A 22 28.19 -5.48 14.84
CA LEU A 22 28.26 -4.03 14.99
C LEU A 22 29.53 -3.65 15.78
N THR A 23 30.66 -3.55 15.09
CA THR A 23 31.90 -2.98 15.65
C THR A 23 31.94 -1.46 15.45
N ALA A 24 32.64 -0.75 16.32
CA ALA A 24 32.78 0.72 16.24
C ALA A 24 33.36 1.19 14.89
N GLU A 25 34.18 0.37 14.25
CA GLU A 25 34.80 0.60 12.94
C GLU A 25 33.79 0.54 11.77
N ASN A 26 32.75 -0.30 11.88
CA ASN A 26 31.66 -0.40 10.90
C ASN A 26 30.74 0.85 10.91
N ILE A 27 30.76 1.62 12.00
CA ILE A 27 30.00 2.86 12.19
C ILE A 27 30.59 4.04 11.42
N GLU A 28 31.92 4.08 11.29
CA GLU A 28 32.63 5.19 10.65
C GLU A 28 32.61 5.13 9.11
N SER A 29 32.48 3.93 8.53
CA SER A 29 32.59 3.73 7.07
C SER A 29 31.33 4.09 6.28
N GLY A 30 30.17 4.30 6.90
CA GLY A 30 28.95 4.87 6.31
C GLY A 30 28.28 4.13 5.13
N ASP A 31 28.97 3.20 4.46
CA ASP A 31 28.49 2.45 3.29
C ASP A 31 27.79 1.14 3.64
N SER A 32 28.03 0.61 4.85
CA SER A 32 27.56 -0.73 5.27
C SER A 32 26.87 -0.69 6.64
N GLN A 33 26.11 0.35 6.94
CA GLN A 33 25.32 0.38 8.17
C GLN A 33 24.20 -0.68 8.09
N PRO A 34 24.16 -1.69 8.97
CA PRO A 34 23.07 -2.66 8.99
C PRO A 34 21.80 -1.90 9.38
N HIS A 35 20.96 -1.64 8.38
CA HIS A 35 19.68 -1.01 8.63
C HIS A 35 18.69 -2.07 9.14
N CYS A 36 17.96 -1.74 10.21
CA CYS A 36 16.85 -2.58 10.65
C CYS A 36 15.81 -2.68 9.53
N TRP A 37 15.75 -3.85 8.88
CA TRP A 37 14.83 -4.09 7.76
C TRP A 37 13.39 -3.78 8.12
N ARG A 38 12.95 -4.16 9.34
CA ARG A 38 11.58 -3.90 9.81
C ARG A 38 11.23 -2.41 9.74
N ASN A 39 12.19 -1.54 10.09
CA ASN A 39 12.02 -0.10 10.03
C ASN A 39 12.00 0.40 8.58
N ILE A 40 12.90 -0.07 7.72
CA ILE A 40 12.91 0.27 6.29
C ILE A 40 11.60 -0.14 5.63
N PHE A 41 11.17 -1.38 5.84
CA PHE A 41 9.94 -1.93 5.30
C PHE A 41 8.72 -1.13 5.75
N SER A 42 8.62 -0.84 7.05
CA SER A 42 7.55 -0.01 7.61
C SER A 42 7.54 1.39 6.99
N CYS A 43 8.69 2.05 6.89
CA CYS A 43 8.84 3.36 6.26
C CYS A 43 8.41 3.33 4.79
N ILE A 44 8.81 2.31 4.02
CA ILE A 44 8.41 2.15 2.62
C ILE A 44 6.90 2.00 2.51
N ASN A 45 6.27 1.19 3.37
CA ASN A 45 4.83 0.99 3.35
C ASN A 45 4.07 2.28 3.70
N LEU A 46 4.52 3.02 4.70
CA LEU A 46 3.96 4.33 5.03
C LEU A 46 4.08 5.30 3.84
N LEU A 47 5.24 5.35 3.19
CA LEU A 47 5.45 6.18 1.99
C LEU A 47 4.55 5.74 0.82
N ARG A 48 4.33 4.44 0.63
CA ARG A 48 3.42 3.88 -0.38
C ARG A 48 1.98 4.27 -0.13
N ILE A 49 1.51 4.12 1.11
CA ILE A 49 0.16 4.53 1.53
C ILE A 49 0.00 6.02 1.31
N LEU A 50 0.97 6.82 1.75
CA LEU A 50 0.94 8.26 1.57
C LEU A 50 0.86 8.66 0.09
N ASN A 51 1.64 8.00 -0.78
CA ASN A 51 1.53 8.20 -2.24
C ASN A 51 0.13 7.88 -2.76
N LYS A 52 -0.51 6.79 -2.29
CA LYS A 52 -1.88 6.44 -2.71
C LYS A 52 -2.90 7.50 -2.27
N LEU A 53 -2.74 8.05 -1.06
CA LEU A 53 -3.63 9.09 -0.53
C LEU A 53 -3.50 10.42 -1.28
N THR A 54 -2.32 10.77 -1.78
CA THR A 54 -2.06 12.09 -2.38
C THR A 54 -2.08 12.11 -3.90
N LYS A 55 -1.90 10.96 -4.56
CA LYS A 55 -1.83 10.87 -6.03
C LYS A 55 -3.13 11.38 -6.66
N TRP A 56 -3.00 12.39 -7.53
CA TRP A 56 -4.13 13.07 -8.20
C TRP A 56 -5.12 13.77 -7.25
N LYS A 57 -4.71 14.02 -6.00
CA LYS A 57 -5.54 14.70 -5.00
C LYS A 57 -4.84 15.99 -4.57
N HIS A 58 -5.23 17.08 -5.20
CA HIS A 58 -4.68 18.42 -4.97
C HIS A 58 -4.79 18.85 -3.51
N SER A 59 -5.99 18.72 -2.92
CA SER A 59 -6.26 18.95 -1.50
C SER A 59 -5.26 18.26 -0.55
N ARG A 60 -5.10 16.94 -0.71
CA ARG A 60 -4.21 16.14 0.14
C ARG A 60 -2.74 16.49 -0.05
N THR A 61 -2.34 16.82 -1.28
CA THR A 61 -0.99 17.31 -1.57
C THR A 61 -0.76 18.69 -0.94
N MET A 62 -1.75 19.58 -0.99
CA MET A 62 -1.70 20.90 -0.36
C MET A 62 -1.57 20.78 1.16
N MET A 63 -2.31 19.86 1.78
CA MET A 63 -2.21 19.56 3.21
C MET A 63 -0.77 19.17 3.60
N LEU A 64 -0.08 18.36 2.78
CA LEU A 64 1.34 18.03 3.00
C LEU A 64 2.29 19.25 2.95
N VAL A 65 1.96 20.23 2.12
CA VAL A 65 2.74 21.48 1.99
C VAL A 65 2.51 22.37 3.20
N VAL A 66 1.26 22.46 3.68
CA VAL A 66 0.88 23.17 4.91
C VAL A 66 1.64 22.62 6.11
N PHE A 67 1.68 21.29 6.26
CA PHE A 67 2.43 20.62 7.33
C PHE A 67 3.94 20.60 7.13
N LYS A 68 4.48 21.33 6.14
CA LYS A 68 5.92 21.43 5.87
C LYS A 68 6.57 20.04 5.73
N SER A 69 5.91 19.12 5.04
CA SER A 69 6.42 17.74 4.88
C SER A 69 7.68 17.65 4.02
N ALA A 70 7.88 18.59 3.08
CA ALA A 70 9.01 18.57 2.16
C ALA A 70 10.40 18.53 2.85
N PRO A 71 10.70 19.37 3.88
CA PRO A 71 11.90 19.21 4.71
C PRO A 71 12.10 17.82 5.33
N ILE A 72 11.03 17.18 5.80
CA ILE A 72 11.08 15.85 6.43
C ILE A 72 11.45 14.80 5.37
N LEU A 73 10.74 14.84 4.24
CA LEU A 73 11.00 13.98 3.09
C LEU A 73 12.42 14.16 2.55
N LYS A 74 12.91 15.40 2.44
CA LYS A 74 14.29 15.68 2.05
C LYS A 74 15.32 15.08 3.02
N ARG A 75 15.07 15.10 4.33
CA ARG A 75 15.95 14.44 5.30
C ARG A 75 15.91 12.92 5.10
N ALA A 76 14.74 12.35 4.88
CA ALA A 76 14.56 10.92 4.63
C ALA A 76 15.25 10.43 3.35
N LEU A 77 15.46 11.29 2.34
CA LEU A 77 16.24 10.95 1.13
C LEU A 77 17.70 10.55 1.42
N LYS A 78 18.25 10.94 2.58
CA LYS A 78 19.61 10.54 2.97
C LYS A 78 19.75 9.02 3.17
N VAL A 79 18.65 8.32 3.45
CA VAL A 79 18.63 6.86 3.54
C VAL A 79 18.86 6.29 2.12
N ARG A 80 19.94 5.53 1.95
CA ARG A 80 20.39 4.98 0.66
C ARG A 80 19.63 3.72 0.25
N HIS A 81 18.30 3.71 0.39
CA HIS A 81 17.46 2.60 -0.03
C HIS A 81 16.64 2.96 -1.30
N PRO A 82 16.85 2.29 -2.45
CA PRO A 82 16.28 2.71 -3.74
C PRO A 82 14.76 2.86 -3.75
N MET A 83 14.03 1.89 -3.18
CA MET A 83 12.56 1.93 -3.12
C MET A 83 12.07 3.09 -2.26
N MET A 84 12.72 3.32 -1.12
CA MET A 84 12.35 4.39 -0.20
C MET A 84 12.56 5.76 -0.88
N GLN A 85 13.73 5.96 -1.47
CA GLN A 85 14.05 7.18 -2.22
C GLN A 85 13.05 7.42 -3.36
N LEU A 86 12.66 6.39 -4.11
CA LEU A 86 11.69 6.52 -5.20
C LEU A 86 10.33 7.04 -4.71
N TYR A 87 9.77 6.48 -3.63
CA TYR A 87 8.49 6.94 -3.10
C TYR A 87 8.57 8.33 -2.47
N ILE A 88 9.71 8.68 -1.87
CA ILE A 88 9.95 10.04 -1.38
C ILE A 88 10.01 11.04 -2.54
N LEU A 89 10.74 10.73 -3.61
CA LEU A 89 10.85 11.59 -4.78
C LEU A 89 9.49 11.78 -5.48
N LYS A 90 8.63 10.76 -5.52
CA LYS A 90 7.24 10.90 -6.00
C LYS A 90 6.44 11.90 -5.16
N LEU A 91 6.55 11.86 -3.83
CA LEU A 91 5.86 12.81 -2.95
C LEU A 91 6.40 14.23 -3.09
N LEU A 92 7.72 14.39 -3.22
CA LEU A 92 8.34 15.69 -3.46
C LEU A 92 7.94 16.26 -4.83
N LYS A 93 7.89 15.41 -5.88
CA LYS A 93 7.41 15.77 -7.22
C LYS A 93 6.02 16.39 -7.19
N MET A 94 5.06 15.79 -6.49
CA MET A 94 3.69 16.32 -6.43
C MET A 94 3.61 17.66 -5.67
N GLN A 95 4.51 17.90 -4.72
CA GLN A 95 4.51 19.12 -3.91
C GLN A 95 5.18 20.31 -4.60
N THR A 96 6.07 20.10 -5.59
CA THR A 96 6.88 21.18 -6.16
C THR A 96 6.07 22.31 -6.79
N LYS A 97 4.88 22.01 -7.32
CA LYS A 97 4.01 23.01 -7.94
C LYS A 97 3.48 24.04 -6.92
N TYR A 98 3.27 23.60 -5.69
CA TYR A 98 2.78 24.43 -4.57
C TYR A 98 3.91 25.11 -3.79
N LEU A 99 5.11 24.53 -3.79
CA LEU A 99 6.29 25.09 -3.11
C LEU A 99 6.88 26.30 -3.86
N GLY A 100 6.52 26.46 -5.13
CA GLY A 100 6.86 27.64 -5.93
C GLY A 100 8.27 27.65 -6.52
N ARG A 101 8.51 28.66 -7.37
CA ARG A 101 9.76 28.79 -8.15
C ARG A 101 11.03 28.93 -7.28
N GLN A 102 10.97 29.71 -6.21
CA GLN A 102 12.14 29.95 -5.34
C GLN A 102 12.63 28.67 -4.67
N TRP A 103 11.70 27.81 -4.24
CA TRP A 103 12.05 26.51 -3.68
C TRP A 103 12.74 25.62 -4.72
N ARG A 104 12.26 25.58 -5.96
CA ARG A 104 12.90 24.77 -7.02
C ARG A 104 14.35 25.21 -7.26
N LYS A 105 14.62 26.52 -7.29
CA LYS A 105 15.98 27.06 -7.45
C LYS A 105 16.92 26.61 -6.33
N SER A 106 16.48 26.67 -5.07
CA SER A 106 17.29 26.26 -3.92
C SER A 106 17.38 24.73 -3.72
N ASN A 107 16.59 23.96 -4.45
CA ASN A 107 16.50 22.50 -4.33
C ASN A 107 16.87 21.77 -5.62
N MET A 108 17.80 22.32 -6.41
CA MET A 108 18.14 21.78 -7.72
C MET A 108 18.57 20.31 -7.69
N LYS A 109 19.35 19.88 -6.69
CA LYS A 109 19.73 18.46 -6.53
C LYS A 109 18.50 17.54 -6.42
N THR A 110 17.45 17.99 -5.72
CA THR A 110 16.19 17.25 -5.60
C THR A 110 15.43 17.26 -6.93
N MET A 111 15.38 18.40 -7.62
CA MET A 111 14.77 18.51 -8.94
C MET A 111 15.44 17.55 -9.94
N SER A 112 16.77 17.53 -10.01
CA SER A 112 17.54 16.62 -10.86
C SER A 112 17.26 15.15 -10.52
N ALA A 113 17.21 14.80 -9.23
CA ALA A 113 16.88 13.44 -8.81
C ALA A 113 15.46 13.00 -9.23
N ILE A 114 14.48 13.92 -9.17
CA ILE A 114 13.13 13.67 -9.69
C ILE A 114 13.18 13.43 -11.20
N TYR A 115 13.90 14.27 -11.96
CA TYR A 115 14.05 14.10 -13.40
C TYR A 115 14.66 12.75 -13.79
N GLN A 116 15.66 12.29 -13.04
CA GLN A 116 16.36 11.04 -13.30
C GLN A 116 15.57 9.79 -12.90
N LYS A 117 14.89 9.82 -11.74
CA LYS A 117 14.36 8.59 -11.10
C LYS A 117 12.83 8.45 -11.18
N VAL A 118 12.07 9.51 -11.45
CA VAL A 118 10.61 9.48 -11.46
C VAL A 118 10.09 9.58 -12.90
N ARG A 119 9.12 8.73 -13.25
CA ARG A 119 8.50 8.75 -14.58
C ARG A 119 7.77 10.08 -14.85
N HIS A 120 7.99 10.62 -16.05
CA HIS A 120 7.30 11.81 -16.57
C HIS A 120 6.13 11.42 -17.48
N ARG A 121 5.11 12.28 -17.52
CA ARG A 121 3.93 12.11 -18.38
C ARG A 121 3.77 13.36 -19.24
N LEU A 122 3.31 13.19 -20.48
CA LEU A 122 2.89 14.29 -21.33
C LEU A 122 1.70 14.99 -20.64
N GLY A 123 1.78 16.31 -20.45
CA GLY A 123 0.79 17.12 -19.73
C GLY A 123 1.01 17.24 -18.21
N ASP A 124 2.04 16.61 -17.64
CA ASP A 124 2.40 16.76 -16.21
C ASP A 124 3.24 18.03 -16.00
N ASP A 125 2.61 19.08 -15.48
CA ASP A 125 3.18 20.41 -15.33
C ASP A 125 3.91 20.62 -13.99
N TRP A 126 4.12 19.58 -13.19
CA TRP A 126 4.66 19.65 -11.82
C TRP A 126 5.89 20.57 -11.62
N ALA A 127 6.78 20.66 -12.62
CA ALA A 127 8.00 21.46 -12.56
C ALA A 127 7.79 22.94 -12.91
N TYR A 128 6.79 23.26 -13.73
CA TYR A 128 6.53 24.60 -14.25
C TYR A 128 5.30 25.26 -13.60
N GLY A 129 4.36 24.46 -13.11
CA GLY A 129 3.22 24.87 -12.30
C GLY A 129 3.64 25.73 -11.11
N ASN A 130 2.82 26.74 -10.82
CA ASN A 130 3.08 27.71 -9.77
C ASN A 130 1.80 28.10 -9.05
N ASP A 131 1.11 27.09 -8.51
CA ASP A 131 -0.13 27.22 -7.75
C ASP A 131 0.17 27.67 -6.30
N MET A 132 0.94 28.77 -6.16
CA MET A 132 1.30 29.31 -4.84
C MET A 132 0.10 29.95 -4.15
N ASP A 133 -0.87 30.43 -4.92
CA ASP A 133 -2.09 31.06 -4.42
C ASP A 133 -3.17 30.05 -4.05
N ALA A 134 -2.95 28.75 -4.29
CA ALA A 134 -3.84 27.71 -3.78
C ALA A 134 -3.77 27.70 -2.26
N ARG A 135 -4.94 27.76 -1.61
CA ARG A 135 -5.04 27.84 -0.15
C ARG A 135 -5.67 26.56 0.40
N PRO A 136 -5.35 26.16 1.64
CA PRO A 136 -5.84 24.90 2.20
C PRO A 136 -7.36 24.82 2.28
N TRP A 137 -8.01 25.97 2.49
CA TRP A 137 -9.46 26.07 2.59
C TRP A 137 -10.18 26.04 1.23
N ASP A 138 -9.47 26.24 0.11
CA ASP A 138 -10.09 26.15 -1.23
C ASP A 138 -10.62 24.73 -1.50
N PHE A 139 -10.15 23.72 -0.77
CA PHE A 139 -10.59 22.32 -0.87
C PHE A 139 -11.50 21.87 0.30
N GLN A 140 -11.85 22.76 1.23
CA GLN A 140 -12.54 22.39 2.48
C GLN A 140 -13.93 21.78 2.23
N ALA A 141 -14.67 22.30 1.25
CA ALA A 141 -15.99 21.78 0.90
C ALA A 141 -15.92 20.34 0.36
N GLU A 142 -14.99 20.07 -0.57
CA GLU A 142 -14.76 18.72 -1.12
C GLU A 142 -14.33 17.74 -0.03
N GLU A 143 -13.45 18.17 0.88
CA GLU A 143 -12.98 17.34 2.00
C GLU A 143 -14.09 17.05 3.02
N CYS A 144 -14.94 18.03 3.34
CA CYS A 144 -16.11 17.83 4.18
C CYS A 144 -17.09 16.84 3.55
N ALA A 145 -17.36 16.96 2.26
CA ALA A 145 -18.23 16.03 1.53
C ALA A 145 -17.65 14.61 1.51
N LEU A 146 -16.35 14.48 1.21
CA LEU A 146 -15.65 13.19 1.22
C LEU A 146 -15.71 12.54 2.61
N ARG A 147 -15.43 13.31 3.67
CA ARG A 147 -15.52 12.82 5.05
C ARG A 147 -16.93 12.31 5.38
N ALA A 148 -17.97 13.07 5.03
CA ALA A 148 -19.35 12.64 5.24
C ALA A 148 -19.68 11.34 4.47
N CYS A 149 -19.18 11.17 3.25
CA CYS A 149 -19.33 9.93 2.49
C CYS A 149 -18.62 8.74 3.16
N VAL A 150 -17.38 8.94 3.63
CA VAL A 150 -16.60 7.91 4.34
C VAL A 150 -17.28 7.54 5.65
N ASP A 151 -17.75 8.51 6.43
CA ASP A 151 -18.44 8.29 7.69
C ASP A 151 -19.75 7.50 7.47
N ARG A 152 -20.54 7.86 6.46
CA ARG A 152 -21.74 7.11 6.08
C ARG A 152 -21.43 5.66 5.69
N PHE A 153 -20.39 5.45 4.88
CA PHE A 153 -19.96 4.11 4.49
C PHE A 153 -19.52 3.29 5.70
N ASN A 154 -18.67 3.85 6.55
CA ASN A 154 -18.15 3.18 7.74
C ASN A 154 -19.27 2.84 8.73
N ASN A 155 -20.23 3.75 8.94
CA ASN A 155 -21.38 3.48 9.79
C ASN A 155 -22.21 2.33 9.22
N ARG A 156 -22.51 2.33 7.92
CA ARG A 156 -23.23 1.22 7.28
C ARG A 156 -22.47 -0.12 7.39
N ARG A 157 -21.14 -0.09 7.28
CA ARG A 157 -20.31 -1.31 7.17
C ARG A 157 -19.84 -1.90 8.50
N TYR A 158 -19.56 -1.04 9.49
CA TYR A 158 -18.88 -1.40 10.72
C TYR A 158 -19.67 -1.08 11.99
N THR A 159 -20.65 -0.18 11.96
CA THR A 159 -21.48 0.08 13.14
C THR A 159 -22.70 -0.83 13.13
N ASN A 160 -22.82 -1.66 14.17
CA ASN A 160 -23.84 -2.70 14.30
C ASN A 160 -25.26 -2.15 14.63
N VAL A 161 -25.50 -0.86 14.37
CA VAL A 161 -26.64 -0.08 14.87
C VAL A 161 -27.82 -0.08 13.91
N GLY A 162 -27.61 -0.44 12.64
CA GLY A 162 -28.66 -0.80 11.69
C GLY A 162 -28.21 -2.06 10.99
N GLY A 163 -28.98 -3.14 11.11
CA GLY A 163 -28.59 -4.50 10.75
C GLY A 163 -27.68 -4.57 9.53
N LEU A 164 -26.53 -5.24 9.68
CA LEU A 164 -25.56 -5.48 8.61
C LEU A 164 -26.30 -5.96 7.36
N GLU A 165 -26.43 -5.07 6.38
CA GLU A 165 -26.84 -5.40 5.03
C GLU A 165 -26.06 -6.65 4.59
N PRO A 166 -26.72 -7.74 4.19
CA PRO A 166 -26.08 -9.05 3.99
C PRO A 166 -24.84 -8.97 3.09
N ASP A 167 -24.91 -8.15 2.04
CA ASP A 167 -23.85 -7.93 1.04
C ASP A 167 -22.58 -7.28 1.60
N PHE A 168 -22.67 -6.65 2.78
CA PHE A 168 -21.58 -5.94 3.43
C PHE A 168 -21.06 -6.66 4.67
N ARG A 169 -21.41 -7.93 4.89
CA ARG A 169 -20.76 -8.71 5.95
C ARG A 169 -19.32 -9.08 5.53
N PRO A 170 -18.36 -9.13 6.47
CA PRO A 170 -17.08 -9.75 6.16
C PRO A 170 -17.35 -11.19 5.69
N VAL A 171 -16.91 -11.52 4.49
CA VAL A 171 -16.97 -12.90 4.01
C VAL A 171 -16.02 -13.71 4.88
N ASP A 172 -16.51 -14.82 5.42
CA ASP A 172 -15.68 -15.73 6.18
C ASP A 172 -14.78 -16.51 5.22
N ASN A 173 -13.53 -16.07 5.12
CA ASN A 173 -12.52 -16.73 4.29
C ASN A 173 -11.73 -17.79 5.07
N ASN A 174 -12.13 -18.13 6.31
CA ASN A 174 -11.44 -19.13 7.10
C ASN A 174 -12.02 -20.52 6.78
N ILE A 175 -11.22 -21.35 6.10
CA ILE A 175 -11.57 -22.73 5.77
C ILE A 175 -11.92 -23.53 7.04
N LEU A 176 -11.27 -23.27 8.17
CA LEU A 176 -11.55 -23.97 9.43
C LEU A 176 -12.94 -23.63 9.98
N SER A 177 -13.43 -22.41 9.73
CA SER A 177 -14.77 -22.00 10.12
C SER A 177 -15.83 -22.73 9.28
N LEU A 178 -15.59 -22.87 7.97
CA LEU A 178 -16.45 -23.66 7.07
C LEU A 178 -16.45 -25.15 7.42
N LEU A 179 -15.27 -25.75 7.66
CA LEU A 179 -15.15 -27.16 8.04
C LEU A 179 -15.72 -27.46 9.42
N GLY A 180 -15.78 -26.47 10.31
CA GLY A 180 -16.37 -26.58 11.64
C GLY A 180 -17.90 -26.42 11.67
N GLN A 181 -18.53 -26.04 10.55
CA GLN A 181 -19.99 -25.94 10.49
C GLN A 181 -20.62 -27.34 10.45
N ASN A 182 -21.58 -27.57 11.34
CA ASN A 182 -22.42 -28.76 11.29
C ASN A 182 -23.51 -28.53 10.23
N ILE A 183 -23.28 -29.06 9.03
CA ILE A 183 -24.25 -29.00 7.93
C ILE A 183 -25.17 -30.22 8.06
N GLU A 184 -26.40 -29.99 8.48
CA GLU A 184 -27.42 -31.05 8.50
C GLU A 184 -27.86 -31.38 7.06
N LEU A 185 -27.45 -32.56 6.59
CA LEU A 185 -27.88 -33.07 5.29
C LEU A 185 -29.35 -33.52 5.34
N SER A 186 -30.10 -33.22 4.27
CA SER A 186 -31.50 -33.64 4.16
C SER A 186 -31.63 -35.16 4.13
N SER A 187 -32.75 -35.67 4.65
CA SER A 187 -33.06 -37.11 4.67
C SER A 187 -33.05 -37.72 3.26
N GLU A 188 -33.55 -36.97 2.28
CA GLU A 188 -33.56 -37.36 0.87
C GLU A 188 -32.15 -37.48 0.29
N PHE A 189 -31.25 -36.55 0.63
CA PHE A 189 -29.85 -36.63 0.21
C PHE A 189 -29.15 -37.82 0.85
N LYS A 190 -29.35 -38.05 2.15
CA LYS A 190 -28.79 -39.21 2.87
C LYS A 190 -29.20 -40.53 2.22
N ASN A 191 -30.46 -40.66 1.82
CA ASN A 191 -30.98 -41.87 1.17
C ASN A 191 -30.42 -42.09 -0.25
N ASN A 192 -30.05 -41.01 -0.95
CA ASN A 192 -29.55 -41.06 -2.33
C ASN A 192 -28.04 -40.82 -2.45
N TYR A 193 -27.31 -40.83 -1.33
CA TYR A 193 -25.91 -40.42 -1.25
C TYR A 193 -25.00 -41.23 -2.18
N GLU A 194 -25.14 -42.56 -2.19
CA GLU A 194 -24.39 -43.47 -3.05
C GLU A 194 -24.57 -43.16 -4.54
N ARG A 195 -25.80 -42.85 -4.94
CA ARG A 195 -26.11 -42.48 -6.32
C ARG A 195 -25.49 -41.14 -6.70
N TRP A 196 -25.51 -40.18 -5.80
CA TRP A 196 -24.85 -38.89 -6.00
C TRP A 196 -23.33 -39.04 -6.12
N LEU A 197 -22.68 -39.84 -5.27
CA LEU A 197 -21.25 -40.13 -5.35
C LEU A 197 -20.86 -40.67 -6.72
N HIS A 198 -21.60 -41.67 -7.20
CA HIS A 198 -21.32 -42.25 -8.51
C HIS A 198 -21.42 -41.23 -9.65
N LEU A 199 -22.46 -40.39 -9.65
CA LEU A 199 -22.75 -39.46 -10.75
C LEU A 199 -21.90 -38.18 -10.73
N GLU A 200 -21.68 -37.62 -9.54
CA GLU A 200 -21.08 -36.29 -9.39
C GLU A 200 -19.61 -36.35 -9.00
N VAL A 201 -19.16 -37.43 -8.34
CA VAL A 201 -17.77 -37.56 -7.85
C VAL A 201 -16.97 -38.54 -8.68
N PHE A 202 -17.47 -39.77 -8.89
CA PHE A 202 -16.70 -40.82 -9.57
C PHE A 202 -16.75 -40.72 -11.10
N SER A 203 -17.90 -40.36 -11.68
CA SER A 203 -18.03 -40.26 -13.15
C SER A 203 -17.64 -38.90 -13.72
N ARG A 204 -17.32 -37.90 -12.90
CA ARG A 204 -16.84 -36.60 -13.37
C ARG A 204 -15.34 -36.48 -13.17
N GLU A 205 -14.62 -36.18 -14.24
CA GLU A 205 -13.23 -35.74 -14.13
C GLU A 205 -13.21 -34.31 -13.59
N ILE A 206 -12.89 -34.17 -12.32
CA ILE A 206 -12.72 -32.86 -11.68
C ILE A 206 -11.29 -32.39 -11.96
N ASP A 207 -11.15 -31.26 -12.64
CA ASP A 207 -9.89 -30.56 -12.78
C ASP A 207 -9.53 -29.87 -11.45
N TRP A 208 -8.81 -30.60 -10.60
CA TRP A 208 -8.38 -30.15 -9.28
C TRP A 208 -7.43 -28.95 -9.33
N ASP A 209 -6.72 -28.75 -10.45
CA ASP A 209 -5.79 -27.63 -10.60
C ASP A 209 -6.56 -26.29 -10.65
N GLN A 210 -7.73 -26.24 -11.29
CA GLN A 210 -8.59 -25.05 -11.25
C GLN A 210 -9.18 -24.75 -9.87
N VAL A 211 -9.50 -25.77 -9.09
CA VAL A 211 -10.15 -25.62 -7.77
C VAL A 211 -9.17 -25.06 -6.74
N MET A 212 -7.90 -25.45 -6.81
CA MET A 212 -6.85 -25.04 -5.87
C MET A 212 -6.22 -23.66 -6.19
N LEU A 213 -6.55 -23.06 -7.34
CA LEU A 213 -6.03 -21.76 -7.78
C LEU A 213 -6.96 -20.56 -7.47
N ARG A 214 -8.14 -20.78 -6.86
CA ARG A 214 -9.04 -19.72 -6.39
C ARG A 214 -8.78 -19.34 -4.94
#